data_AF-A0A3P9NGZ1-F1
#
_entry.id   AF-A0A3P9NGZ1-F1
#
_cell.length_a   1.000
_cell.length_b   1.000
_cell.length_c   1.000
_cell.angle_alpha   90.00
_cell.angle_beta   90.00
_cell.angle_gamma   90.00
#
_symmetry.space_group_name_H-M   'P 1'
#
loop_
_entity.id
_entity.type
_entity.pdbx_description
1 polymer ?
#
loop_
_entity_poly.entity_id
_entity_poly.type
_entity_poly.pdbx_seq_one_letter_code
_entity_poly.pdbx_strand_id
1 'polypeptide(L)'
;IQLSEVLSWQFSTFAGRGLNKEQLDMLGKKLLDGPDGPDGPIHWNKFSKVRLRTRSSSVWIWIDGILDLIKKFVWELWRDGCIMGFVSKERTRSLLREKPVGTFLIRFSESIRDGAITFSWVEQSAGEKHVHAVEPYTKKELSVLSLPNAIYNYTLTTAGRSHNPLVYLYPDTPKDAAFARYRAAGTGRRSKRVVPLSDPTPPPSPPRDMPMTDMDLEYPEVGWRLLPVS
;
A
#
# COMPACT_ATOMS: atom_id res chain seq x y z
N ILE A 1 25.42 -21.26 8.06
CA ILE A 1 24.05 -20.99 7.61
C ILE A 1 24.03 -19.58 7.03
N GLN A 2 23.66 -19.47 5.75
CA GLN A 2 23.59 -18.20 5.04
C GLN A 2 22.39 -17.38 5.53
N LEU A 3 22.45 -16.05 5.55
CA LEU A 3 21.36 -15.22 6.10
C LEU A 3 20.03 -15.41 5.36
N SER A 4 20.08 -15.60 4.05
CA SER A 4 18.93 -15.95 3.20
C SER A 4 18.21 -17.21 3.67
N GLU A 5 18.98 -18.24 4.03
CA GLU A 5 18.44 -19.51 4.55
C GLU A 5 17.79 -19.29 5.92
N VAL A 6 18.43 -18.52 6.82
CA VAL A 6 17.86 -18.19 8.14
C VAL A 6 16.55 -17.42 8.00
N LEU A 7 16.51 -16.42 7.11
CA LEU A 7 15.30 -15.63 6.84
C LEU A 7 14.19 -16.51 6.29
N SER A 8 14.47 -17.28 5.23
CA SER A 8 13.46 -18.17 4.66
C SER A 8 12.98 -19.21 5.68
N TRP A 9 13.88 -19.76 6.50
CA TRP A 9 13.54 -20.68 7.58
C TRP A 9 12.69 -20.03 8.68
N GLN A 10 12.97 -18.77 9.05
CA GLN A 10 12.12 -18.02 9.97
C GLN A 10 10.71 -17.88 9.40
N PHE A 11 10.54 -17.46 8.14
CA PHE A 11 9.21 -17.37 7.52
C PHE A 11 8.53 -18.73 7.39
N SER A 12 9.25 -19.81 7.07
CA SER A 12 8.68 -21.16 7.05
C SER A 12 8.17 -21.58 8.42
N THR A 13 8.99 -21.39 9.46
CA THR A 13 8.68 -21.81 10.84
C THR A 13 7.57 -20.95 11.46
N PHE A 14 7.60 -19.64 11.20
CA PHE A 14 6.78 -18.65 11.88
C PHE A 14 5.65 -18.07 11.04
N ALA A 15 5.57 -18.39 9.75
CA ALA A 15 4.52 -17.93 8.84
C ALA A 15 3.95 -19.08 7.97
N GLY A 16 4.48 -20.31 8.09
CA GLY A 16 3.97 -21.49 7.39
C GLY A 16 4.36 -21.56 5.90
N ARG A 17 5.05 -20.55 5.38
CA ARG A 17 5.63 -20.51 4.04
C ARG A 17 6.89 -19.65 4.06
N GLY A 18 7.98 -20.20 3.55
CA GLY A 18 9.26 -19.50 3.43
C GLY A 18 9.28 -18.41 2.38
N LEU A 19 10.47 -17.85 2.16
CA LEU A 19 10.72 -16.84 1.15
C LEU A 19 11.28 -17.47 -0.12
N ASN A 20 10.78 -17.01 -1.28
CA ASN A 20 11.33 -17.37 -2.59
C ASN A 20 12.53 -16.48 -2.96
N LYS A 21 13.16 -16.80 -4.09
CA LYS A 21 14.37 -16.11 -4.55
C LYS A 21 14.14 -14.62 -4.76
N GLU A 22 13.03 -14.24 -5.39
CA GLU A 22 12.71 -12.85 -5.71
C GLU A 22 12.46 -12.01 -4.44
N GLN A 23 11.78 -12.59 -3.45
CA GLN A 23 11.54 -11.98 -2.14
C GLN A 23 12.84 -11.80 -1.36
N LEU A 24 13.70 -12.82 -1.38
CA LEU A 24 15.03 -12.73 -0.79
C LEU A 24 15.86 -11.66 -1.48
N ASP A 25 15.92 -11.62 -2.81
CA ASP A 25 16.68 -10.61 -3.55
C ASP A 25 16.23 -9.18 -3.22
N MET A 26 14.92 -8.95 -3.06
CA MET A 26 14.39 -7.65 -2.62
C MET A 26 14.84 -7.28 -1.20
N LEU A 27 14.74 -8.21 -0.25
CA LEU A 27 15.24 -8.02 1.12
C LEU A 27 16.74 -7.79 1.15
N GLY A 28 17.48 -8.53 0.33
CA GLY A 28 18.91 -8.39 0.14
C GLY A 28 19.24 -6.95 -0.24
N LYS A 29 18.68 -6.42 -1.33
CA LYS A 29 18.88 -5.01 -1.73
C LYS A 29 18.57 -4.04 -0.60
N LYS A 30 17.40 -4.18 0.04
CA LYS A 30 16.94 -3.30 1.12
C LYS A 30 17.86 -3.29 2.35
N LEU A 31 18.49 -4.42 2.65
CA LEU A 31 19.44 -4.53 3.76
C LEU A 31 20.85 -4.00 3.37
N LEU A 32 21.17 -3.91 2.07
CA LEU A 32 22.50 -3.60 1.51
C LEU A 32 22.69 -2.14 1.09
N ASP A 33 21.63 -1.34 0.99
CA ASP A 33 21.64 0.07 0.54
C ASP A 33 22.45 1.00 1.49
N GLY A 34 23.77 0.86 1.45
CA GLY A 34 24.78 1.85 1.79
C GLY A 34 25.50 2.33 0.51
N PRO A 35 26.36 3.37 0.59
CA PRO A 35 26.96 4.04 -0.58
C PRO A 35 27.84 3.15 -1.48
N ASP A 36 28.17 1.93 -1.03
CA ASP A 36 28.90 0.91 -1.80
C ASP A 36 27.99 -0.24 -2.30
N GLY A 37 26.71 0.04 -2.56
CA GLY A 37 25.79 -0.96 -3.13
C GLY A 37 26.32 -1.44 -4.49
N PRO A 38 26.70 -2.72 -4.65
CA PRO A 38 27.30 -3.15 -5.89
C PRO A 38 26.21 -3.27 -6.95
N ASP A 39 26.47 -2.68 -8.12
CA ASP A 39 26.02 -3.25 -9.39
C ASP A 39 26.64 -4.66 -9.51
N GLY A 40 26.05 -5.63 -8.81
CA GLY A 40 26.62 -6.96 -8.66
C GLY A 40 25.72 -7.92 -7.86
N PRO A 41 25.97 -9.23 -7.95
CA PRO A 41 25.17 -10.26 -7.28
C PRO A 41 25.13 -10.06 -5.76
N ILE A 42 23.97 -10.29 -5.14
CA ILE A 42 23.76 -10.16 -3.70
C ILE A 42 24.52 -11.28 -2.98
N HIS A 43 25.69 -10.97 -2.41
CA HIS A 43 26.46 -11.92 -1.61
C HIS A 43 25.99 -11.93 -0.15
N TRP A 44 25.05 -12.82 0.17
CA TRP A 44 24.53 -13.02 1.54
C TRP A 44 25.61 -13.34 2.61
N ASN A 45 26.81 -13.77 2.20
CA ASN A 45 27.93 -14.01 3.11
C ASN A 45 28.53 -12.72 3.71
N LYS A 46 28.35 -11.56 3.07
CA LYS A 46 28.76 -10.26 3.63
C LYS A 46 27.78 -9.78 4.72
N PHE A 47 26.54 -10.25 4.70
CA PHE A 47 25.47 -9.78 5.59
C PHE A 47 25.50 -10.33 7.01
N SER A 48 26.01 -11.55 7.23
CA SER A 48 26.14 -12.11 8.58
C SER A 48 26.98 -11.20 9.49
N LYS A 49 27.89 -10.41 8.92
CA LYS A 49 28.70 -9.39 9.60
C LYS A 49 28.02 -8.01 9.74
N VAL A 50 26.98 -7.73 8.95
CA VAL A 50 26.26 -6.43 8.91
C VAL A 50 25.20 -6.29 10.02
N ARG A 51 24.74 -7.39 10.63
CA ARG A 51 23.80 -7.40 11.77
C ARG A 51 24.21 -6.45 12.93
N LEU A 52 25.47 -6.06 12.99
CA LEU A 52 26.04 -5.19 14.04
C LEU A 52 25.99 -3.68 13.72
N ARG A 53 25.56 -3.26 12.52
CA ARG A 53 25.52 -1.83 12.14
C ARG A 53 24.13 -1.22 12.32
N THR A 54 24.06 -0.04 12.93
CA THR A 54 22.85 0.69 13.39
C THR A 54 21.80 1.03 12.32
N ARG A 55 22.10 0.93 11.01
CA ARG A 55 21.08 1.06 9.93
C ARG A 55 20.31 -0.23 9.67
N SER A 56 20.91 -1.39 10.01
CA SER A 56 20.25 -2.69 9.82
C SER A 56 19.11 -2.91 10.82
N SER A 57 19.17 -2.29 12.00
CA SER A 57 18.15 -2.46 13.06
C SER A 57 16.75 -2.04 12.61
N SER A 58 16.62 -0.95 11.84
CA SER A 58 15.30 -0.49 11.35
C SER A 58 14.67 -1.49 10.38
N VAL A 59 15.46 -2.10 9.49
CA VAL A 59 14.97 -3.13 8.55
C VAL A 59 14.60 -4.41 9.30
N TRP A 60 15.36 -4.79 10.33
CA TRP A 60 15.01 -5.94 11.19
C TRP A 60 13.71 -5.71 11.96
N ILE A 61 13.54 -4.54 12.57
CA ILE A 61 12.28 -4.15 13.23
C ILE A 61 11.12 -4.21 12.23
N TRP A 62 11.35 -3.78 10.99
CA TRP A 62 10.36 -3.89 9.93
C TRP A 62 10.01 -5.33 9.57
N ILE A 63 11.01 -6.20 9.38
CA ILE A 63 10.79 -7.63 9.13
C ILE A 63 10.01 -8.28 10.28
N ASP A 64 10.38 -7.99 11.54
CA ASP A 64 9.66 -8.47 12.72
C ASP A 64 8.21 -7.95 12.75
N GLY A 65 8.02 -6.68 12.40
CA GLY A 65 6.70 -6.06 12.23
C GLY A 65 5.84 -6.80 11.21
N ILE A 66 6.42 -7.21 10.08
CA ILE A 66 5.77 -8.00 9.04
C ILE A 66 5.48 -9.43 9.51
N LEU A 67 6.41 -10.11 10.17
CA LEU A 67 6.18 -11.45 10.72
C LEU A 67 5.01 -11.44 11.71
N ASP A 68 4.95 -10.46 12.60
CA ASP A 68 3.84 -10.28 13.53
C ASP A 68 2.51 -9.97 12.81
N LEU A 69 2.56 -9.16 11.73
CA LEU A 69 1.38 -8.88 10.90
C LEU A 69 0.86 -10.15 10.22
N ILE A 70 1.74 -10.99 9.67
CA ILE A 70 1.36 -12.25 9.05
C ILE A 70 0.69 -13.16 10.08
N LYS A 71 1.37 -13.42 11.20
CA LYS A 71 0.88 -14.30 12.26
C LYS A 71 -0.52 -13.94 12.75
N LYS A 72 -0.78 -12.64 12.95
CA LYS A 72 -2.02 -12.17 13.58
C LYS A 72 -3.18 -11.99 12.60
N PHE A 73 -2.92 -11.57 11.37
CA PHE A 73 -3.99 -11.04 10.50
C PHE A 73 -4.12 -11.73 9.14
N VAL A 74 -3.04 -12.28 8.58
CA VAL A 74 -3.03 -12.77 7.19
C VAL A 74 -2.29 -14.08 7.02
N TRP A 75 -2.22 -14.90 8.07
CA TRP A 75 -1.51 -16.17 8.10
C TRP A 75 -1.92 -17.08 6.94
N GLU A 76 -3.23 -17.34 6.80
CA GLU A 76 -3.73 -18.24 5.77
C GLU A 76 -3.48 -17.70 4.35
N LEU A 77 -3.67 -16.39 4.14
CA LEU A 77 -3.39 -15.73 2.86
C LEU A 77 -1.92 -15.81 2.47
N TRP A 78 -1.02 -15.70 3.44
CA TRP A 78 0.41 -15.87 3.22
C TRP A 78 0.74 -17.32 2.88
N ARG A 79 0.28 -18.27 3.70
CA ARG A 79 0.48 -19.70 3.49
C ARG A 79 -0.01 -20.15 2.11
N ASP A 80 -1.17 -19.66 1.69
CA ASP A 80 -1.88 -20.13 0.50
C ASP A 80 -1.42 -19.49 -0.81
N GLY A 81 -0.35 -18.69 -0.82
CA GLY A 81 0.14 -18.10 -2.08
C GLY A 81 -0.33 -16.69 -2.35
N CYS A 82 -1.39 -16.20 -1.70
CA CYS A 82 -2.14 -15.02 -2.15
C CYS A 82 -1.37 -13.70 -1.99
N ILE A 83 -0.41 -13.65 -1.06
CA ILE A 83 0.40 -12.45 -0.80
C ILE A 83 1.77 -12.63 -1.43
N MET A 84 2.15 -11.74 -2.34
CA MET A 84 3.53 -11.70 -2.87
C MET A 84 4.50 -11.13 -1.83
N GLY A 85 4.06 -10.17 -1.02
CA GLY A 85 4.79 -9.73 0.18
C GLY A 85 6.00 -8.86 -0.14
N PHE A 86 7.19 -9.45 -0.23
CA PHE A 86 8.44 -8.72 -0.44
C PHE A 86 8.66 -8.44 -1.92
N VAL A 87 8.17 -7.29 -2.37
CA VAL A 87 8.38 -6.78 -3.72
C VAL A 87 8.38 -5.26 -3.68
N SER A 88 9.35 -4.63 -4.35
CA SER A 88 9.49 -3.17 -4.31
C SER A 88 8.34 -2.47 -5.04
N LYS A 89 8.09 -1.20 -4.69
CA LYS A 89 7.11 -0.37 -5.40
C LYS A 89 7.39 -0.34 -6.91
N GLU A 90 8.66 -0.21 -7.30
CA GLU A 90 9.09 -0.20 -8.69
C GLU A 90 8.83 -1.54 -9.39
N ARG A 91 9.26 -2.66 -8.79
CA ARG A 91 9.05 -3.99 -9.36
C ARG A 91 7.56 -4.31 -9.50
N THR A 92 6.75 -3.91 -8.52
CA THR A 92 5.29 -4.04 -8.56
C THR A 92 4.70 -3.31 -9.78
N ARG A 93 5.16 -2.07 -10.05
CA ARG A 93 4.72 -1.31 -11.22
C ARG A 93 5.08 -2.02 -12.52
N SER A 94 6.30 -2.53 -12.65
CA SER A 94 6.73 -3.26 -13.86
C SER A 94 5.90 -4.52 -14.08
N LEU A 95 5.71 -5.33 -13.04
CA LEU A 95 4.92 -6.58 -13.11
C LEU A 95 3.46 -6.34 -13.52
N LEU A 96 2.83 -5.28 -13.01
CA LEU A 96 1.42 -5.01 -13.27
C LEU A 96 1.17 -4.33 -14.63
N ARG A 97 2.11 -3.54 -15.16
CA ARG A 97 1.97 -2.90 -16.49
C ARG A 97 1.80 -3.91 -17.62
N GLU A 98 2.44 -5.07 -17.49
CA GLU A 98 2.37 -6.16 -18.46
C GLU A 98 1.09 -7.01 -18.33
N LYS A 99 0.25 -6.76 -17.32
CA LYS A 99 -0.94 -7.57 -17.04
C LYS A 99 -2.24 -6.93 -17.55
N PRO A 100 -3.32 -7.71 -17.69
CA PRO A 100 -4.65 -7.18 -18.02
C PRO A 100 -5.16 -6.20 -16.96
N VAL A 101 -5.99 -5.24 -17.38
CA VAL A 101 -6.68 -4.29 -16.48
C VAL A 101 -7.42 -5.04 -15.38
N GLY A 102 -7.34 -4.52 -14.16
CA GLY A 102 -7.92 -5.12 -12.95
C GLY A 102 -7.08 -6.22 -12.32
N THR A 103 -5.90 -6.54 -12.87
CA THR A 103 -4.94 -7.38 -12.18
C THR A 103 -4.36 -6.62 -10.99
N PHE A 104 -4.29 -7.25 -9.83
CA PHE A 104 -3.76 -6.67 -8.61
C PHE A 104 -2.79 -7.59 -7.89
N LEU A 105 -1.94 -6.99 -7.07
CA LEU A 105 -0.86 -7.65 -6.33
C LEU A 105 -0.86 -7.14 -4.89
N ILE A 106 -0.70 -8.06 -3.93
CA ILE A 106 -0.62 -7.74 -2.50
C ILE A 106 0.84 -7.80 -2.03
N ARG A 107 1.31 -6.74 -1.38
CA ARG A 107 2.68 -6.60 -0.90
C ARG A 107 2.74 -5.96 0.49
N PHE A 108 3.85 -6.15 1.18
CA PHE A 108 4.13 -5.47 2.42
C PHE A 108 4.57 -4.02 2.15
N SER A 109 4.12 -3.10 3.01
CA SER A 109 4.56 -1.72 2.94
C SER A 109 6.00 -1.61 3.38
N GLU A 110 6.81 -0.93 2.56
CA GLU A 110 8.22 -0.68 2.83
C GLU A 110 8.46 0.52 3.75
N SER A 111 7.46 1.38 3.93
CA SER A 111 7.57 2.66 4.66
C SER A 111 7.02 2.60 6.09
N ILE A 112 6.20 1.60 6.42
CA ILE A 112 5.62 1.46 7.75
C ILE A 112 6.45 0.50 8.58
N ARG A 113 7.24 1.06 9.51
CA ARG A 113 8.17 0.32 10.36
C ARG A 113 7.51 -0.84 11.12
N ASP A 114 6.31 -0.65 11.65
CA ASP A 114 5.67 -1.68 12.50
C ASP A 114 4.93 -2.76 11.69
N GLY A 115 5.05 -2.71 10.37
CA GLY A 115 4.45 -3.63 9.42
C GLY A 115 3.03 -3.20 8.98
N ALA A 116 2.84 -3.13 7.67
CA ALA A 116 1.54 -2.88 7.03
C ALA A 116 1.46 -3.63 5.70
N ILE A 117 0.25 -3.83 5.19
CA ILE A 117 -0.01 -4.51 3.91
C ILE A 117 -0.74 -3.57 2.96
N THR A 118 -0.37 -3.56 1.69
CA THR A 118 -1.02 -2.76 0.64
C THR A 118 -1.26 -3.64 -0.57
N PHE A 119 -2.15 -3.21 -1.45
CA PHE A 119 -2.31 -3.79 -2.76
C PHE A 119 -2.24 -2.73 -3.84
N SER A 120 -1.77 -3.14 -5.01
CA SER A 120 -1.64 -2.30 -6.20
C SER A 120 -2.33 -2.98 -7.36
N TRP A 121 -2.98 -2.21 -8.23
CA TRP A 121 -3.69 -2.73 -9.40
C TRP A 121 -3.36 -1.92 -10.65
N VAL A 122 -3.52 -2.54 -11.82
CA VAL A 122 -3.42 -1.86 -13.10
C VAL A 122 -4.79 -1.44 -13.60
N GLU A 123 -4.91 -0.19 -14.04
CA GLU A 123 -6.09 0.41 -14.66
C GLU A 123 -5.68 1.06 -15.98
N GLN A 124 -6.63 1.23 -16.90
CA GLN A 124 -6.39 1.93 -18.16
C GLN A 124 -7.24 3.19 -18.22
N SER A 125 -6.58 4.33 -18.39
CA SER A 125 -7.20 5.65 -18.48
C SER A 125 -6.62 6.36 -19.69
N ALA A 126 -7.49 6.92 -20.55
CA ALA A 126 -7.08 7.64 -21.77
C ALA A 126 -6.10 6.86 -22.69
N GLY A 127 -6.22 5.54 -22.74
CA GLY A 127 -5.36 4.67 -23.54
C GLY A 127 -4.07 4.22 -22.84
N GLU A 128 -3.69 4.83 -21.73
CA GLU A 128 -2.47 4.48 -20.97
C GLU A 128 -2.76 3.60 -19.76
N LYS A 129 -1.83 2.68 -19.45
CA LYS A 129 -1.90 1.84 -18.26
C LYS A 129 -1.25 2.54 -17.07
N HIS A 130 -2.03 2.74 -16.01
CA HIS A 130 -1.58 3.28 -14.74
C HIS A 130 -1.63 2.20 -13.66
N VAL A 131 -0.63 2.23 -12.76
CA VAL A 131 -0.61 1.35 -11.59
C VAL A 131 -0.93 2.18 -10.37
N HIS A 132 -2.06 1.87 -9.75
CA HIS A 132 -2.54 2.50 -8.52
C HIS A 132 -2.18 1.65 -7.32
N ALA A 133 -2.16 2.27 -6.14
CA ALA A 133 -1.95 1.58 -4.87
C ALA A 133 -2.82 2.20 -3.80
N VAL A 134 -3.37 1.37 -2.92
CA VAL A 134 -4.08 1.86 -1.73
C VAL A 134 -3.09 2.25 -0.64
N GLU A 135 -3.54 3.12 0.26
CA GLU A 135 -2.81 3.35 1.50
C GLU A 135 -2.62 2.02 2.27
N PRO A 136 -1.44 1.78 2.86
CA PRO A 136 -1.19 0.54 3.57
C PRO A 136 -2.10 0.35 4.78
N TYR A 137 -2.73 -0.82 4.86
CA TYR A 137 -3.47 -1.27 6.03
C TYR A 137 -2.50 -1.67 7.14
N THR A 138 -2.58 -0.93 8.25
CA THR A 138 -1.85 -1.23 9.49
C THR A 138 -2.51 -2.35 10.28
N LYS A 139 -1.81 -2.91 11.27
CA LYS A 139 -2.37 -3.89 12.22
C LYS A 139 -3.64 -3.39 12.91
N LYS A 140 -3.71 -2.09 13.22
CA LYS A 140 -4.88 -1.44 13.83
C LYS A 140 -6.09 -1.45 12.90
N GLU A 141 -5.89 -1.34 11.60
CA GLU A 141 -6.98 -1.39 10.64
C GLU A 141 -7.39 -2.82 10.33
N LEU A 142 -6.42 -3.74 10.26
CA LEU A 142 -6.67 -5.16 10.04
C LEU A 142 -7.40 -5.82 11.21
N SER A 143 -7.31 -5.27 12.43
CA SER A 143 -8.07 -5.76 13.58
C SER A 143 -9.57 -5.47 13.49
N VAL A 144 -9.98 -4.45 12.73
CA VAL A 144 -11.40 -4.06 12.55
C VAL A 144 -11.93 -4.37 11.14
N LEU A 145 -11.05 -4.60 10.17
CA LEU A 145 -11.39 -4.93 8.79
C LEU A 145 -10.40 -5.95 8.24
N SER A 146 -10.84 -7.19 8.06
CA SER A 146 -9.99 -8.23 7.47
C SER A 146 -9.56 -7.88 6.05
N LEU A 147 -8.35 -8.30 5.65
CA LEU A 147 -7.82 -8.02 4.32
C LEU A 147 -8.72 -8.54 3.17
N PRO A 148 -9.31 -9.77 3.24
CA PRO A 148 -10.26 -10.21 2.22
C PRO A 148 -11.46 -9.27 2.11
N ASN A 149 -12.03 -8.83 3.24
CA ASN A 149 -13.14 -7.88 3.23
C ASN A 149 -12.74 -6.51 2.71
N ALA A 150 -11.51 -6.04 2.98
CA ALA A 150 -10.99 -4.80 2.39
C ALA A 150 -10.93 -4.91 0.87
N ILE A 151 -10.40 -6.01 0.33
CA ILE A 151 -10.29 -6.27 -1.12
C ILE A 151 -11.68 -6.40 -1.77
N TYR A 152 -12.62 -7.10 -1.15
CA TYR A 152 -13.96 -7.30 -1.69
C TYR A 152 -14.81 -6.03 -1.71
N ASN A 153 -14.74 -5.24 -0.64
CA ASN A 153 -15.54 -4.03 -0.50
C ASN A 153 -14.84 -2.78 -1.06
N TYR A 154 -13.60 -2.92 -1.56
CA TYR A 154 -12.90 -1.80 -2.20
C TYR A 154 -13.71 -1.30 -3.38
N THR A 155 -13.98 0.00 -3.40
CA THR A 155 -14.84 0.65 -4.37
C THR A 155 -14.18 1.94 -4.82
N LEU A 156 -14.02 2.10 -6.13
CA LEU A 156 -13.57 3.32 -6.78
C LEU A 156 -14.77 3.98 -7.45
N THR A 157 -14.90 5.30 -7.30
CA THR A 157 -15.94 6.08 -7.97
C THR A 157 -15.29 6.88 -9.09
N THR A 158 -15.60 6.52 -10.33
CA THR A 158 -15.11 7.20 -11.53
C THR A 158 -16.32 7.63 -12.37
N ALA A 159 -16.39 8.91 -12.74
CA ALA A 159 -17.49 9.47 -13.53
C ALA A 159 -18.90 9.12 -12.98
N GLY A 160 -19.07 9.18 -11.65
CA GLY A 160 -20.34 8.90 -10.98
C GLY A 160 -20.70 7.41 -10.85
N ARG A 161 -19.85 6.48 -11.30
CA ARG A 161 -20.05 5.03 -11.15
C ARG A 161 -19.08 4.43 -10.14
N SER A 162 -19.63 3.80 -9.12
CA SER A 162 -18.89 3.06 -8.11
C SER A 162 -18.70 1.60 -8.53
N HIS A 163 -17.46 1.14 -8.63
CA HIS A 163 -17.14 -0.25 -8.97
C HIS A 163 -15.87 -0.73 -8.26
N ASN A 164 -15.68 -2.04 -8.14
CA ASN A 164 -14.45 -2.61 -7.59
C ASN A 164 -13.47 -2.89 -8.75
N PRO A 165 -12.31 -2.19 -8.82
CA PRO A 165 -11.36 -2.37 -9.90
C PRO A 165 -10.55 -3.68 -9.80
N LEU A 166 -10.62 -4.41 -8.68
CA LEU A 166 -9.83 -5.60 -8.42
C LEU A 166 -10.54 -6.83 -9.00
N VAL A 167 -9.95 -7.43 -10.03
CA VAL A 167 -10.54 -8.55 -10.78
C VAL A 167 -9.69 -9.82 -10.71
N TYR A 168 -8.38 -9.71 -10.94
CA TYR A 168 -7.47 -10.85 -10.95
C TYR A 168 -6.35 -10.67 -9.92
N LEU A 169 -6.18 -11.63 -9.02
CA LEU A 169 -4.98 -11.71 -8.21
C LEU A 169 -3.83 -12.16 -9.10
N TYR A 170 -2.70 -11.45 -9.04
CA TYR A 170 -1.50 -11.76 -9.81
C TYR A 170 -1.09 -13.24 -9.63
N PRO A 171 -0.70 -13.94 -10.74
CA PRO A 171 -0.55 -13.38 -12.08
C PRO A 171 -1.82 -13.29 -12.92
N ASP A 172 -2.82 -14.14 -12.65
CA ASP A 172 -4.00 -14.34 -13.52
C ASP A 172 -5.16 -15.08 -12.80
N THR A 173 -5.12 -15.20 -11.47
CA THR A 173 -6.15 -15.93 -10.73
C THR A 173 -7.37 -15.05 -10.49
N PRO A 174 -8.61 -15.44 -10.86
CA PRO A 174 -9.80 -14.65 -10.56
C PRO A 174 -9.93 -14.37 -9.06
N LYS A 175 -10.25 -13.13 -8.67
CA LYS A 175 -10.40 -12.71 -7.27
C LYS A 175 -11.33 -13.65 -6.50
N ASP A 176 -12.47 -14.01 -7.07
CA ASP A 176 -13.42 -14.89 -6.40
C ASP A 176 -12.86 -16.29 -6.16
N ALA A 177 -12.05 -16.82 -7.08
CA ALA A 177 -11.38 -18.10 -6.88
C ALA A 177 -10.27 -18.01 -5.82
N ALA A 178 -9.47 -16.93 -5.85
CA ALA A 178 -8.39 -16.71 -4.90
C ALA A 178 -8.88 -16.56 -3.46
N PHE A 179 -10.02 -15.87 -3.26
CA PHE A 179 -10.52 -15.52 -1.93
C PHE A 179 -11.79 -16.26 -1.49
N ALA A 180 -12.29 -17.22 -2.27
CA ALA A 180 -13.51 -17.99 -1.97
C ALA A 180 -13.55 -18.54 -0.54
N ARG A 181 -12.44 -19.15 -0.08
CA ARG A 181 -12.33 -19.78 1.24
C ARG A 181 -12.47 -18.80 2.41
N TYR A 182 -12.10 -17.54 2.20
CA TYR A 182 -12.12 -16.50 3.23
C TYR A 182 -13.47 -15.77 3.33
N ARG A 183 -14.34 -15.95 2.33
CA ARG A 183 -15.68 -15.35 2.29
C ARG A 183 -16.64 -16.03 3.27
N ALA A 184 -16.56 -17.36 3.41
CA ALA A 184 -17.47 -18.14 4.24
C ALA A 184 -17.25 -17.92 5.75
N ALA A 185 -16.03 -17.59 6.17
CA ALA A 185 -15.68 -17.35 7.57
C ALA A 185 -16.14 -15.98 8.11
N GLY A 186 -16.70 -15.11 7.25
CA GLY A 186 -16.88 -13.68 7.53
C GLY A 186 -18.33 -13.17 7.51
N THR A 187 -19.34 -13.99 7.77
CA THR A 187 -20.73 -13.52 7.88
C THR A 187 -20.95 -12.71 9.17
N GLY A 188 -20.48 -11.46 9.17
CA GLY A 188 -20.70 -10.52 10.26
C GLY A 188 -20.17 -9.12 9.92
N ARG A 189 -21.10 -8.22 9.56
CA ARG A 189 -20.96 -6.75 9.37
C ARG A 189 -20.25 -6.27 8.10
N ARG A 190 -21.07 -5.84 7.12
CA ARG A 190 -20.65 -4.99 6.00
C ARG A 190 -20.33 -3.60 6.54
N SER A 191 -19.07 -3.15 6.41
CA SER A 191 -18.70 -1.75 6.59
C SER A 191 -18.05 -1.27 5.29
N LYS A 192 -18.74 -0.39 4.56
CA LYS A 192 -18.26 0.21 3.30
C LYS A 192 -17.29 1.34 3.68
N ARG A 193 -15.99 1.19 3.39
CA ARG A 193 -15.06 2.33 3.38
C ARG A 193 -15.10 2.98 2.01
N VAL A 194 -15.46 4.25 1.96
CA VAL A 194 -15.25 5.14 0.80
C VAL A 194 -13.92 5.85 1.08
N VAL A 195 -12.92 5.66 0.21
CA VAL A 195 -11.63 6.35 0.31
C VAL A 195 -11.65 7.51 -0.68
N PRO A 196 -11.56 8.78 -0.23
CA PRO A 196 -11.44 9.90 -1.15
C PRO A 196 -10.02 9.94 -1.75
N LEU A 197 -9.94 10.18 -3.06
CA LEU A 197 -8.70 10.52 -3.74
C LEU A 197 -8.32 11.94 -3.32
N SER A 198 -7.12 12.13 -2.79
CA SER A 198 -6.59 13.43 -2.40
C SER A 198 -6.51 14.38 -3.59
N ASP A 199 -7.37 15.39 -3.63
CA ASP A 199 -7.24 16.55 -4.52
C ASP A 199 -6.04 17.42 -4.09
N PRO A 200 -5.36 18.11 -5.03
CA PRO A 200 -4.28 19.03 -4.71
C PRO A 200 -4.83 20.23 -3.94
N THR A 201 -4.27 20.46 -2.75
CA THR A 201 -4.63 21.57 -1.85
C THR A 201 -4.47 22.94 -2.54
N PRO A 202 -5.45 23.85 -2.47
CA PRO A 202 -5.23 25.25 -2.86
C PRO A 202 -4.31 25.97 -1.86
N PRO A 203 -3.54 26.99 -2.27
CA PRO A 203 -2.63 27.70 -1.38
C PRO A 203 -3.39 28.48 -0.29
N PRO A 204 -2.76 28.72 0.89
CA PRO A 204 -3.42 29.38 2.00
C PRO A 204 -3.62 30.88 1.74
N SER A 205 -4.78 31.42 2.17
CA SER A 205 -5.07 32.85 2.20
C SER A 205 -4.32 33.55 3.36
N PRO A 206 -4.00 34.86 3.25
CA PRO A 206 -3.22 35.57 4.25
C PRO A 206 -4.02 35.81 5.56
N PRO A 207 -3.34 36.03 6.70
CA PRO A 207 -3.99 36.14 8.00
C PRO A 207 -4.71 37.50 8.13
N ARG A 208 -5.94 37.47 8.67
CA ARG A 208 -6.63 38.67 9.18
C ARG A 208 -6.56 38.65 10.70
N ASP A 209 -5.83 39.60 11.27
CA ASP A 209 -6.06 40.13 12.61
C ASP A 209 -5.45 41.54 12.71
N MET A 210 -6.31 42.55 12.70
CA MET A 210 -6.15 43.74 13.54
C MET A 210 -7.56 44.26 13.88
N PRO A 211 -7.86 44.51 15.16
CA PRO A 211 -9.13 45.10 15.56
C PRO A 211 -9.04 46.62 15.38
N MET A 212 -10.07 47.22 14.80
CA MET A 212 -10.30 48.67 14.90
C MET A 212 -11.74 48.89 15.31
N THR A 213 -11.85 49.50 16.48
CA THR A 213 -13.02 50.02 17.17
C THR A 213 -13.78 51.03 16.29
N ASP A 214 -15.08 51.14 16.55
CA ASP A 214 -16.05 52.08 15.98
C ASP A 214 -15.49 53.46 15.63
N MET A 215 -15.82 53.92 14.42
CA MET A 215 -15.98 55.33 14.16
C MET A 215 -17.01 55.51 13.03
N ASP A 216 -18.18 56.01 13.41
CA ASP A 216 -19.26 56.46 12.54
C ASP A 216 -18.74 57.37 11.41
N LEU A 217 -19.32 57.27 10.20
CA LEU A 217 -19.83 58.39 9.38
C LEU A 217 -20.20 57.95 7.95
N GLU A 218 -21.45 58.29 7.59
CA GLU A 218 -21.97 58.65 6.27
C GLU A 218 -21.85 57.70 5.06
N TYR A 219 -23.01 57.18 4.65
CA TYR A 219 -23.26 56.75 3.27
C TYR A 219 -23.45 57.98 2.36
N PRO A 220 -22.95 57.90 1.12
CA PRO A 220 -23.86 58.12 0.00
C PRO A 220 -23.78 57.01 -1.05
N GLU A 221 -24.95 56.74 -1.63
CA GLU A 221 -25.17 55.86 -2.76
C GLU A 221 -24.34 56.25 -3.99
N VAL A 222 -23.83 55.25 -4.72
CA VAL A 222 -23.77 55.26 -6.20
C VAL A 222 -23.60 53.84 -6.70
N GLY A 223 -24.64 53.33 -7.36
CA GLY A 223 -24.68 51.98 -7.90
C GLY A 223 -23.87 51.78 -9.17
N TRP A 224 -23.62 50.50 -9.50
CA TRP A 224 -23.36 50.09 -10.88
C TRP A 224 -24.09 48.77 -11.19
N ARG A 225 -24.66 48.76 -12.39
CA ARG A 225 -25.66 47.85 -12.93
C ARG A 225 -25.10 46.45 -13.21
N LEU A 226 -25.96 45.45 -13.05
CA LEU A 226 -25.83 44.14 -13.66
C LEU A 226 -25.82 44.28 -15.19
N LEU A 227 -24.88 43.62 -15.86
CA LEU A 227 -24.99 43.32 -17.29
C LEU A 227 -25.26 41.83 -17.47
N PRO A 228 -26.22 41.45 -18.32
CA PRO A 228 -26.63 40.06 -18.50
C PRO A 228 -25.67 39.33 -19.45
N VAL A 229 -25.66 38.02 -19.23
CA VAL A 229 -24.97 36.99 -19.99
C VAL A 229 -25.51 36.93 -21.43
N SER A 230 -24.59 36.90 -22.39
CA SER A 230 -24.70 36.15 -23.66
C SER A 230 -23.30 35.82 -24.16
#